data_AF-A0A1F9DII1-F1
#
_entry.id   AF-A0A1F9DII1-F1
#
_cell.length_a   1.000
_cell.length_b   1.000
_cell.length_c   1.000
_cell.angle_alpha   90.00
_cell.angle_beta   90.00
_cell.angle_gamma   90.00
#
_symmetry.space_group_name_H-M   'P 1'
#
loop_
_entity.id
_entity.type
_entity.pdbx_description
1 polymer ?
#
loop_
_entity_poly.entity_id
_entity_poly.type
_entity_poly.pdbx_seq_one_letter_code
_entity_poly.pdbx_strand_id
1 'polypeptide(L)'
;MPRVVKEEKRGKWSSDLVLDLYSNLLTEIWELVSALIGEAILAFLVASAVRKLGEKYPFLNSLTVSEDGISLDEMKENCRTVAPLEIHRGFQSLINHLSHLFSVLAEGVINKELFPKVFQKVKEAERIISPK
;
A
#
# COMPACT_ATOMS: atom_id res chain seq x y z
N MET A 1 25.94 -27.72 -24.89
CA MET A 1 24.64 -27.30 -24.30
C MET A 1 24.77 -25.86 -23.78
N PRO A 2 24.04 -24.86 -24.34
CA PRO A 2 24.04 -23.49 -23.79
C PRO A 2 22.65 -22.83 -23.62
N ARG A 3 21.53 -23.56 -23.73
CA ARG A 3 20.18 -22.95 -23.69
C ARG A 3 19.73 -22.51 -22.28
N VAL A 4 20.07 -23.29 -21.25
CA VAL A 4 19.58 -23.07 -19.86
C VAL A 4 20.06 -21.73 -19.29
N VAL A 5 21.31 -21.33 -19.57
CA VAL A 5 21.91 -20.10 -19.03
C VAL A 5 21.30 -18.81 -19.62
N LYS A 6 20.74 -18.88 -20.83
CA LYS A 6 20.15 -17.70 -21.49
C LYS A 6 18.73 -17.39 -21.00
N GLU A 7 17.96 -18.40 -20.62
CA GLU A 7 16.60 -18.21 -20.10
C GLU A 7 16.61 -17.74 -18.64
N GLU A 8 17.47 -18.30 -17.79
CA GLU A 8 17.63 -17.85 -16.40
C GLU A 8 18.06 -16.37 -16.30
N LYS A 9 19.00 -15.94 -17.13
CA LYS A 9 19.46 -14.53 -17.16
C LYS A 9 18.36 -13.56 -17.62
N ARG A 10 17.52 -13.98 -18.58
CA ARG A 10 16.44 -13.14 -19.12
C ARG A 10 15.28 -13.02 -18.13
N GLY A 11 14.93 -14.11 -17.45
CA GLY A 11 13.91 -14.12 -16.39
C GLY A 11 14.32 -13.26 -15.18
N LYS A 12 15.58 -13.37 -14.76
CA LYS A 12 16.13 -12.58 -13.65
C LYS A 12 16.05 -11.07 -13.90
N TRP A 13 16.43 -10.62 -15.10
CA TRP A 13 16.29 -9.21 -15.49
C TRP A 13 14.84 -8.73 -15.52
N SER A 14 13.88 -9.60 -15.86
CA SER A 14 12.46 -9.22 -15.84
C SER A 14 11.89 -9.08 -14.42
N SER A 15 12.33 -9.91 -13.47
CA SER A 15 11.91 -9.79 -12.07
C SER A 15 12.50 -8.54 -11.41
N ASP A 16 13.78 -8.25 -11.65
CA ASP A 16 14.45 -7.05 -11.11
C ASP A 16 13.75 -5.77 -11.60
N LEU A 17 13.42 -5.69 -12.90
CA LEU A 17 12.70 -4.54 -13.46
C LEU A 17 11.31 -4.33 -12.81
N VAL A 18 10.59 -5.43 -12.58
CA VAL A 18 9.26 -5.37 -11.93
C VAL A 18 9.40 -4.93 -10.47
N LEU A 19 10.41 -5.42 -9.75
CA LEU A 19 10.70 -5.02 -8.38
C LEU A 19 11.05 -3.55 -8.27
N ASP A 20 11.90 -3.04 -9.15
CA ASP A 20 12.29 -1.62 -9.16
C ASP A 20 11.07 -0.71 -9.41
N LEU A 21 10.18 -1.10 -10.33
CA LEU A 21 8.93 -0.37 -10.58
C LEU A 21 8.05 -0.32 -9.33
N TYR A 22 7.89 -1.45 -8.63
CA TYR A 22 7.10 -1.48 -7.41
C TYR A 22 7.77 -0.78 -6.22
N SER A 23 9.10 -0.80 -6.15
CA SER A 23 9.85 -0.04 -5.16
C SER A 23 9.58 1.46 -5.28
N ASN A 24 9.65 1.98 -6.51
CA ASN A 24 9.38 3.39 -6.79
C ASN A 24 7.93 3.74 -6.46
N LEU A 25 6.97 2.92 -6.91
CA LEU A 25 5.55 3.14 -6.63
C LEU A 25 5.23 3.12 -5.13
N LEU A 26 5.82 2.18 -4.37
CA LEU A 26 5.63 2.13 -2.92
C LEU A 26 6.24 3.35 -2.22
N THR A 27 7.37 3.86 -2.73
CA THR A 27 7.97 5.10 -2.23
C THR A 27 7.06 6.30 -2.49
N GLU A 28 6.52 6.43 -3.70
CA GLU A 28 5.56 7.50 -4.04
C GLU A 28 4.29 7.43 -3.17
N ILE A 29 3.73 6.22 -2.98
CA ILE A 29 2.58 6.00 -2.08
C ILE A 29 2.96 6.40 -0.65
N TRP A 30 4.16 6.03 -0.20
CA TRP A 30 4.64 6.35 1.14
C TRP A 30 4.68 7.85 1.38
N GLU A 31 5.36 8.60 0.51
CA GLU A 31 5.49 10.06 0.61
C GLU A 31 4.13 10.76 0.59
N LEU A 32 3.24 10.35 -0.32
CA LEU A 32 1.91 10.97 -0.45
C LEU A 32 1.02 10.71 0.76
N VAL A 33 0.99 9.47 1.25
CA VAL A 33 0.05 9.07 2.30
C VAL A 33 0.57 9.43 3.69
N SER A 34 1.90 9.37 3.92
CA SER A 34 2.51 9.78 5.19
C SER A 34 2.20 11.23 5.51
N ALA A 35 2.23 12.12 4.52
CA ALA A 35 1.84 13.52 4.67
C ALA A 35 0.38 13.72 5.11
N LEU A 36 -0.50 12.74 4.89
CA LEU A 36 -1.93 12.81 5.21
C LEU A 36 -2.27 12.18 6.57
N ILE A 37 -1.64 11.06 6.92
CA ILE A 37 -2.02 10.25 8.08
C ILE A 37 -0.89 10.03 9.08
N GLY A 38 0.32 10.49 8.78
CA GLY A 38 1.52 10.26 9.58
C GLY A 38 2.17 8.91 9.31
N GLU A 39 3.49 8.87 9.46
CA GLU A 39 4.38 7.75 9.19
C GLU A 39 4.05 6.54 10.07
N ALA A 40 3.79 6.75 11.36
CA ALA A 40 3.49 5.67 12.30
C ALA A 40 2.20 4.92 11.93
N ILE A 41 1.15 5.64 11.52
CA ILE A 41 -0.11 5.03 11.08
C ILE A 41 0.11 4.30 9.76
N LEU A 42 0.84 4.90 8.82
CA LEU A 42 1.13 4.29 7.55
C LEU A 42 1.97 3.02 7.68
N ALA A 43 3.05 3.06 8.48
CA ALA A 43 3.88 1.90 8.81
C ALA A 43 3.04 0.74 9.35
N PHE A 44 2.13 1.04 10.29
CA PHE A 44 1.23 0.05 10.85
C PHE A 44 0.29 -0.57 9.79
N LEU A 45 -0.32 0.27 8.92
CA LEU A 45 -1.21 -0.21 7.87
C LEU A 45 -0.48 -1.10 6.86
N VAL A 46 0.72 -0.69 6.44
CA VAL A 46 1.55 -1.45 5.50
C VAL A 46 1.99 -2.77 6.13
N ALA A 47 2.50 -2.77 7.36
CA ALA A 47 2.89 -3.99 8.07
C ALA A 47 1.71 -4.97 8.25
N SER A 48 0.52 -4.43 8.55
CA SER A 48 -0.71 -5.24 8.66
C SER A 48 -1.10 -5.87 7.32
N ALA A 49 -1.02 -5.09 6.23
CA ALA A 49 -1.33 -5.57 4.88
C ALA A 49 -0.32 -6.61 4.39
N VAL A 50 0.97 -6.39 4.63
CA VAL A 50 2.05 -7.34 4.35
C VAL A 50 1.81 -8.66 5.08
N ARG A 51 1.57 -8.62 6.40
CA ARG A 51 1.32 -9.83 7.19
C ARG A 51 0.13 -10.62 6.66
N LYS A 52 -0.98 -9.94 6.30
CA LYS A 52 -2.17 -10.59 5.76
C LYS A 52 -1.92 -11.25 4.41
N LEU A 53 -1.18 -10.58 3.53
CA LEU A 53 -0.91 -11.09 2.18
C LEU A 53 0.27 -12.04 2.13
N GLY A 54 1.15 -12.01 3.13
CA GLY A 54 2.30 -12.89 3.29
C GLY A 54 1.94 -14.36 3.42
N GLU A 55 0.72 -14.69 3.85
CA GLU A 55 0.21 -16.07 3.83
C GLU A 55 0.08 -16.63 2.40
N LYS A 56 -0.34 -15.76 1.46
CA LYS A 56 -0.55 -16.11 0.05
C LYS A 56 0.68 -15.87 -0.81
N TYR A 57 1.45 -14.84 -0.48
CA TYR A 57 2.64 -14.40 -1.20
C TYR A 57 3.81 -14.28 -0.21
N PRO A 58 4.49 -15.40 0.13
CA PRO A 58 5.49 -15.42 1.20
C PRO A 58 6.63 -14.42 1.05
N PHE A 59 6.98 -14.06 -0.19
CA PHE A 59 8.03 -13.07 -0.46
C PHE A 59 7.71 -11.68 0.12
N LEU A 60 6.42 -11.33 0.27
CA LEU A 60 6.03 -10.04 0.85
C LEU A 60 6.47 -9.90 2.31
N ASN A 61 6.65 -11.01 3.04
CA ASN A 61 7.13 -10.96 4.43
C ASN A 61 8.59 -10.47 4.56
N SER A 62 9.32 -10.40 3.45
CA SER A 62 10.66 -9.81 3.41
C SER A 62 10.67 -8.31 3.07
N LEU A 63 9.49 -7.70 2.94
CA LEU A 63 9.37 -6.26 2.83
C LEU A 63 9.69 -5.64 4.20
N THR A 64 10.71 -4.78 4.24
CA THR A 64 11.04 -4.04 5.46
C THR A 64 10.19 -2.78 5.51
N VAL A 65 9.51 -2.55 6.63
CA VAL A 65 8.62 -1.40 6.85
C VAL A 65 9.00 -0.77 8.19
N SER A 66 9.34 0.51 8.18
CA SER A 66 9.59 1.33 9.37
C SER A 66 8.93 2.70 9.21
N GLU A 67 9.01 3.55 10.22
CA GLU A 67 8.55 4.94 10.11
C GLU A 67 9.38 5.75 9.09
N ASP A 68 10.59 5.30 8.76
CA ASP A 68 11.44 5.94 7.75
C ASP A 68 11.06 5.58 6.31
N GLY A 69 10.25 4.52 6.10
CA GLY A 69 9.85 4.08 4.76
C GLY A 69 9.71 2.58 4.56
N ILE A 70 9.71 2.21 3.28
CA ILE A 70 9.63 0.83 2.81
C ILE A 70 10.92 0.49 2.06
N SER A 71 11.55 -0.65 2.39
CA SER A 71 12.68 -1.19 1.64
C SER A 71 12.40 -2.60 1.12
N LEU A 72 12.87 -2.86 -0.11
CA LEU A 72 12.80 -4.14 -0.82
C LEU A 72 14.17 -4.83 -0.87
N ASP A 73 15.20 -4.34 -0.17
CA ASP A 73 16.57 -4.83 -0.33
C ASP A 73 16.71 -6.32 0.00
N GLU A 74 16.11 -6.77 1.11
CA GLU A 74 16.07 -8.19 1.49
C GLU A 74 15.22 -9.03 0.52
N MET A 75 14.24 -8.40 -0.10
CA MET A 75 13.28 -9.05 -0.99
C MET A 75 13.87 -9.37 -2.37
N LYS A 76 14.88 -8.60 -2.82
CA LYS A 76 15.60 -8.88 -4.09
C LYS A 76 16.24 -10.27 -4.12
N GLU A 77 16.66 -10.80 -2.97
CA GLU A 77 17.21 -12.15 -2.89
C GLU A 77 16.10 -13.21 -2.90
N ASN A 78 15.03 -12.98 -2.15
CA ASN A 78 13.89 -13.89 -2.03
C ASN A 78 13.05 -13.99 -3.31
N CYS A 79 13.06 -12.96 -4.15
CA CYS A 79 12.35 -12.95 -5.42
C CYS A 79 13.13 -13.57 -6.59
N ARG A 80 14.39 -13.99 -6.41
CA ARG A 80 15.19 -14.61 -7.49
C ARG A 80 14.57 -15.89 -8.04
N THR A 81 13.82 -16.61 -7.21
CA THR A 81 13.15 -17.87 -7.56
C THR A 81 11.67 -17.70 -7.89
N VAL A 82 11.13 -16.48 -7.76
CA VAL A 82 9.70 -16.18 -7.95
C VAL A 82 9.47 -15.69 -9.36
N ALA A 83 8.40 -16.17 -10.01
CA ALA A 83 8.04 -15.75 -11.35
C ALA A 83 7.62 -14.26 -11.36
N PRO A 84 8.01 -13.45 -12.36
CA PRO A 84 7.64 -12.03 -12.44
C PRO A 84 6.13 -11.77 -12.33
N LEU A 85 5.31 -12.68 -12.89
CA LEU A 85 3.86 -12.61 -12.80
C LEU A 85 3.33 -12.77 -11.36
N GLU A 86 3.98 -13.61 -10.56
CA GLU A 86 3.62 -13.83 -9.16
C GLU A 86 4.04 -12.63 -8.30
N ILE A 87 5.22 -12.06 -8.57
CA ILE A 87 5.68 -10.79 -7.97
C ILE A 87 4.65 -9.68 -8.25
N HIS A 88 4.27 -9.51 -9.51
CA HIS A 88 3.26 -8.54 -9.94
C HIS A 88 1.93 -8.73 -9.21
N ARG A 89 1.42 -9.97 -9.14
CA ARG A 89 0.16 -10.28 -8.44
C ARG A 89 0.22 -9.98 -6.95
N GLY A 90 1.35 -10.26 -6.29
CA GLY A 90 1.53 -9.98 -4.87
C GLY A 90 1.51 -8.48 -4.59
N PHE A 91 2.28 -7.69 -5.32
CA PHE A 91 2.26 -6.23 -5.17
C PHE A 91 0.94 -5.58 -5.57
N GLN A 92 0.32 -6.03 -6.65
CA GLN A 92 -1.01 -5.54 -7.03
C GLN A 92 -2.03 -5.82 -5.93
N SER A 93 -1.97 -6.99 -5.29
CA SER A 93 -2.82 -7.33 -4.15
C SER A 93 -2.55 -6.43 -2.95
N LEU A 94 -1.27 -6.12 -2.68
CA LEU A 94 -0.87 -5.21 -1.61
C LEU A 94 -1.43 -3.81 -1.82
N ILE A 95 -1.21 -3.23 -3.00
CA ILE A 95 -1.70 -1.89 -3.35
C ILE A 95 -3.22 -1.83 -3.25
N ASN A 96 -3.93 -2.83 -3.80
CA ASN A 96 -5.39 -2.87 -3.69
C ASN A 96 -5.87 -2.92 -2.24
N HIS A 97 -5.18 -3.70 -1.39
CA HIS A 97 -5.55 -3.78 0.02
C HIS A 97 -5.28 -2.47 0.76
N LEU A 98 -4.15 -1.83 0.50
CA LEU A 98 -3.82 -0.51 1.05
C LEU A 98 -4.85 0.56 0.63
N SER A 99 -5.20 0.62 -0.66
CA SER A 99 -6.22 1.54 -1.17
C SER A 99 -7.56 1.36 -0.47
N HIS A 100 -7.95 0.11 -0.18
CA HIS A 100 -9.15 -0.17 0.60
C HIS A 100 -9.03 0.34 2.05
N LEU A 101 -7.90 0.08 2.72
CA LEU A 101 -7.66 0.58 4.08
C LEU A 101 -7.71 2.11 4.14
N PHE A 102 -7.12 2.80 3.16
CA PHE A 102 -7.15 4.26 3.07
C PHE A 102 -8.56 4.80 2.86
N SER A 103 -9.36 4.15 2.02
CA SER A 103 -10.77 4.53 1.80
C SER A 103 -11.60 4.39 3.07
N VAL A 104 -11.45 3.28 3.80
CA VAL A 104 -12.14 3.06 5.08
C VAL A 104 -11.72 4.09 6.12
N LEU A 105 -10.42 4.42 6.19
CA LEU A 105 -9.92 5.43 7.11
C LEU A 105 -10.52 6.81 6.79
N ALA A 106 -10.51 7.22 5.51
CA ALA A 106 -11.06 8.50 5.07
C ALA A 106 -12.56 8.61 5.34
N GLU A 107 -13.33 7.56 5.03
CA GLU A 107 -14.77 7.51 5.33
C GLU A 107 -15.03 7.59 6.84
N GLY A 108 -14.24 6.87 7.65
CA GLY A 108 -14.32 6.92 9.11
C GLY A 108 -14.07 8.32 9.68
N VAL A 109 -13.07 9.05 9.15
CA VAL A 109 -12.76 10.43 9.55
C VAL A 109 -13.87 11.38 9.13
N ILE A 110 -14.35 11.30 7.89
CA ILE A 110 -15.44 12.16 7.38
C ILE A 110 -16.72 11.98 8.21
N ASN A 111 -17.10 10.73 8.49
CA ASN A 111 -18.32 10.43 9.24
C ASN A 111 -18.25 10.91 10.69
N LYS A 112 -17.08 10.83 11.34
CA LYS A 112 -16.93 11.19 12.76
C LYS A 112 -16.64 12.66 13.01
N GLU A 113 -15.84 13.30 12.16
CA GLU A 113 -15.32 14.65 12.44
C GLU A 113 -16.07 15.75 11.68
N LEU A 114 -16.45 15.49 10.42
CA LEU A 114 -17.06 16.49 9.55
C LEU A 114 -18.58 16.54 9.71
N PHE A 115 -19.25 15.38 9.63
CA PHE A 115 -20.71 15.32 9.63
C PHE A 115 -21.38 15.93 10.88
N PRO A 116 -20.89 15.74 12.12
CA PRO A 116 -21.50 16.39 13.26
C PRO A 116 -21.49 17.93 13.17
N LYS A 117 -20.36 18.50 12.71
CA LYS A 117 -20.20 19.97 12.57
C LYS A 117 -21.07 20.52 11.45
N VAL A 118 -21.10 19.84 10.30
CA VAL A 118 -21.93 20.22 9.15
C VAL A 118 -23.41 20.12 9.52
N PHE A 119 -23.83 18.99 10.10
CA PHE A 119 -25.23 18.77 10.48
C PHE A 119 -25.71 19.78 11.53
N GLN A 120 -24.87 20.12 12.51
CA GLN A 120 -25.19 21.19 13.46
C GLN A 120 -25.42 22.53 12.76
N LYS A 121 -24.54 22.91 11.83
CA LYS A 121 -24.65 24.18 11.09
C LYS A 121 -25.85 24.21 10.15
N VAL A 122 -26.17 23.10 9.49
CA VAL A 122 -27.38 22.96 8.67
C VAL A 122 -28.64 23.11 9.53
N LYS A 123 -28.69 22.46 10.69
CA LYS A 123 -29.81 22.58 11.64
C LYS A 123 -29.95 23.98 12.23
N GLU A 124 -28.84 24.68 12.48
CA GLU A 124 -28.85 26.10 12.86
C GLU A 124 -29.45 26.95 11.73
N ALA A 125 -29.02 26.75 10.48
CA ALA A 125 -29.58 27.45 9.33
C ALA A 125 -31.09 27.18 9.17
N GLU A 126 -31.55 25.94 9.33
CA GLU A 126 -32.97 25.59 9.31
C GLU A 126 -33.78 26.33 10.37
N ARG A 127 -33.26 26.47 11.60
CA ARG A 127 -33.93 27.25 12.66
C ARG A 127 -34.00 28.74 12.35
N ILE A 128 -33.01 29.29 11.64
CA ILE A 128 -32.98 30.69 11.23
C ILE A 128 -33.97 30.94 10.08
N ILE A 129 -34.05 30.02 9.12
CA ILE A 129 -34.91 30.14 7.93
C ILE A 129 -36.37 29.82 8.26
N SER A 130 -36.60 28.88 9.18
CA SER A 130 -37.93 28.49 9.65
C SER A 130 -38.03 28.68 11.17
N PRO A 131 -38.01 29.93 11.65
CA PRO A 131 -38.25 30.21 13.06
C PRO A 131 -39.71 29.81 13.33
N LYS A 132 -39.89 28.82 14.20
CA LYS A 132 -41.22 28.52 14.76
C LYS A 132 -41.76 29.73 15.50
#